data_AF-A0A2C9LE46-F1
#
_entry.id   AF-A0A2C9LE46-F1
#
_cell.length_a   1.000
_cell.length_b   1.000
_cell.length_c   1.000
_cell.angle_alpha   90.00
_cell.angle_beta   90.00
_cell.angle_gamma   90.00
#
_symmetry.space_group_name_H-M   'P 1'
#
loop_
_entity.id
_entity.type
_entity.pdbx_description
1 polymer ?
#
loop_
_entity_poly.entity_id
_entity_poly.type
_entity_poly.pdbx_seq_one_letter_code
_entity_poly.pdbx_strand_id
1 'polypeptide(L)'
;MVSITDCALSCSQENTFTCESFDYSFTTGLCRLTSLHPDEIIPPMPAIINSSIYTNVYSKFYTMDYTLNSAEVFTTKADKRLPNVNSNEMCARACTTNPDFRCESFEICDDGYCNLRKTHLIQAKPSDLTNATSCTHYSRNHLYDYVERDYKTLNSFGDSSSSSHSVPVESAQECANLCSVGELLPSCASFVTCGIDRGSIECTVTTADPTVSKEIGIISDEHCNLYTRMLSQHLYTHVCLK
;
A
#
# COMPACT_ATOMS: atom_id res chain seq x y z
N MET A 1 -21.20 -12.45 19.42
CA MET A 1 -21.52 -11.06 19.04
C MET A 1 -20.20 -10.42 18.67
N VAL A 2 -20.04 -10.00 17.42
CA VAL A 2 -18.83 -9.34 16.92
C VAL A 2 -18.89 -7.90 17.39
N SER A 3 -17.80 -7.36 17.93
CA SER A 3 -17.70 -5.93 18.28
C SER A 3 -17.19 -5.10 17.09
N ILE A 4 -17.30 -3.78 17.17
CA ILE A 4 -16.68 -2.87 16.19
C ILE A 4 -15.15 -3.09 16.11
N THR A 5 -14.52 -3.37 17.25
CA THR A 5 -13.08 -3.66 17.29
C THR A 5 -12.75 -4.98 16.59
N ASP A 6 -13.58 -6.01 16.74
CA ASP A 6 -13.40 -7.28 16.02
C ASP A 6 -13.57 -7.09 14.50
N CYS A 7 -14.49 -6.22 14.07
CA CYS A 7 -14.63 -5.82 12.68
C CYS A 7 -13.38 -5.12 12.13
N ALA A 8 -12.89 -4.12 12.87
CA ALA A 8 -11.70 -3.38 12.47
C ALA A 8 -10.49 -4.32 12.37
N LEU A 9 -10.32 -5.21 13.35
CA LEU A 9 -9.27 -6.23 13.32
C LEU A 9 -9.41 -7.16 12.12
N SER A 10 -10.64 -7.62 11.84
CA SER A 10 -10.92 -8.48 10.70
C SER A 10 -10.63 -7.78 9.37
N CYS A 11 -10.96 -6.49 9.25
CA CYS A 11 -10.61 -5.67 8.09
C CYS A 11 -9.10 -5.53 7.93
N SER A 12 -8.37 -5.24 9.02
CA SER A 12 -6.90 -5.09 8.98
C SER A 12 -6.15 -6.42 8.73
N GLN A 13 -6.75 -7.56 9.08
CA GLN A 13 -6.17 -8.89 8.89
C GLN A 13 -6.71 -9.62 7.65
N GLU A 14 -7.62 -9.00 6.90
CA GLU A 14 -8.16 -9.57 5.68
C GLU A 14 -7.03 -9.71 4.64
N ASN A 15 -6.85 -10.93 4.14
CA ASN A 15 -5.74 -11.30 3.28
C ASN A 15 -6.19 -11.77 1.89
N THR A 16 -7.50 -11.84 1.64
CA THR A 16 -8.07 -12.21 0.34
C THR A 16 -8.35 -11.00 -0.56
N PHE A 17 -8.49 -9.81 0.03
CA PHE A 17 -8.60 -8.51 -0.65
C PHE A 17 -8.12 -7.39 0.27
N THR A 18 -7.82 -6.22 -0.29
CA THR A 18 -7.53 -5.01 0.51
C THR A 18 -8.82 -4.46 1.09
N CYS A 19 -9.04 -4.61 2.39
CA CYS A 19 -10.22 -4.05 3.05
C CYS A 19 -10.06 -2.53 3.25
N GLU A 20 -10.93 -1.76 2.59
CA GLU A 20 -10.93 -0.29 2.64
C GLU A 20 -11.99 0.24 3.62
N SER A 21 -13.05 -0.54 3.85
CA SER A 21 -14.08 -0.18 4.83
C SER A 21 -14.92 -1.37 5.27
N PHE A 22 -15.72 -1.14 6.32
CA PHE A 22 -16.74 -2.07 6.77
C PHE A 22 -17.98 -1.35 7.29
N ASP A 23 -19.13 -2.03 7.23
CA ASP A 23 -20.33 -1.61 7.94
C ASP A 23 -20.63 -2.55 9.11
N TYR A 24 -21.09 -1.97 10.22
CA TYR A 24 -21.40 -2.68 11.45
C TYR A 24 -22.83 -2.40 11.91
N SER A 25 -23.65 -3.45 12.04
CA SER A 25 -25.02 -3.35 12.54
C SER A 25 -25.10 -3.57 14.05
N PHE A 26 -25.57 -2.56 14.79
CA PHE A 26 -25.72 -2.61 16.24
C PHE A 26 -26.84 -3.55 16.71
N THR A 27 -27.81 -3.83 15.84
CA THR A 27 -28.96 -4.68 16.17
C THR A 27 -28.67 -6.17 16.00
N THR A 28 -27.85 -6.53 15.01
CA THR A 28 -27.56 -7.94 14.69
C THR A 28 -26.13 -8.36 15.04
N GLY A 29 -25.23 -7.40 15.27
CA GLY A 29 -23.80 -7.65 15.38
C GLY A 29 -23.16 -8.13 14.08
N LEU A 30 -23.83 -7.90 12.94
CA LEU A 30 -23.31 -8.23 11.61
C LEU A 30 -22.22 -7.24 11.21
N CYS A 31 -21.12 -7.78 10.68
CA CYS A 31 -20.01 -7.04 10.10
C CYS A 31 -19.85 -7.42 8.64
N ARG A 32 -19.73 -6.43 7.73
CA ARG A 32 -19.43 -6.70 6.32
C ARG A 32 -18.23 -5.87 5.90
N LEU A 33 -17.18 -6.56 5.48
CA LEU A 33 -15.94 -5.99 4.97
C LEU A 33 -16.06 -5.72 3.47
N THR A 34 -15.41 -4.68 2.96
CA THR A 34 -15.38 -4.37 1.53
C THR A 34 -14.07 -3.74 1.11
N SER A 35 -13.71 -3.94 -0.15
CA SER A 35 -12.55 -3.32 -0.80
C SER A 35 -12.83 -1.92 -1.34
N LEU A 36 -14.02 -1.36 -1.11
CA LEU A 36 -14.37 -0.04 -1.58
C LEU A 36 -14.26 0.96 -0.43
N HIS A 37 -13.55 2.06 -0.67
CA HIS A 37 -13.61 3.18 0.25
C HIS A 37 -14.96 3.92 0.07
N PRO A 38 -15.61 4.43 1.14
CA PRO A 38 -16.91 5.11 1.02
C PRO A 38 -16.91 6.29 0.04
N ASP A 39 -15.74 6.90 -0.17
CA ASP A 39 -15.50 7.98 -1.12
C ASP A 39 -15.54 7.57 -2.60
N GLU A 40 -15.45 6.27 -2.89
CA GLU A 40 -15.47 5.68 -4.23
C GLU A 40 -16.87 5.19 -4.62
N ILE A 41 -17.81 5.20 -3.69
CA ILE A 41 -19.18 4.75 -3.92
C ILE A 41 -19.94 5.82 -4.70
N ILE A 42 -20.08 5.60 -6.01
CA ILE A 42 -20.88 6.45 -6.89
C ILE A 42 -22.28 5.84 -7.05
N PRO A 43 -23.36 6.54 -6.66
CA PRO A 43 -24.73 6.09 -6.95
C PRO A 43 -24.93 5.90 -8.48
N PRO A 44 -25.60 4.84 -8.96
CA PRO A 44 -26.51 3.94 -8.24
C PRO A 44 -25.90 2.56 -7.92
N MET A 45 -24.62 2.48 -7.53
CA MET A 45 -24.06 1.21 -7.06
C MET A 45 -24.96 0.61 -5.96
N PRO A 46 -25.36 -0.67 -6.06
CA PRO A 46 -26.13 -1.32 -5.00
C PRO A 46 -25.36 -1.15 -3.69
N ALA A 47 -26.07 -0.77 -2.62
CA ALA A 47 -25.49 -0.40 -1.33
C ALA A 47 -24.71 -1.57 -0.70
N ILE A 48 -23.46 -1.76 -1.13
CA ILE A 48 -22.48 -2.67 -0.53
C ILE A 48 -22.24 -2.24 0.93
N ILE A 49 -22.34 -0.94 1.17
CA ILE A 49 -22.29 -0.30 2.47
C ILE A 49 -23.67 0.31 2.76
N ASN A 50 -24.33 -0.10 3.84
CA ASN A 50 -25.66 0.40 4.22
C ASN A 50 -25.56 1.26 5.48
N SER A 51 -25.36 2.57 5.32
CA SER A 51 -25.48 3.50 6.45
C SER A 51 -26.96 3.64 6.85
N SER A 52 -27.26 3.38 8.12
CA SER A 52 -28.61 3.51 8.67
C SER A 52 -28.55 3.90 10.14
N ILE A 53 -29.70 4.19 10.76
CA ILE A 53 -29.75 4.47 12.22
C ILE A 53 -29.25 3.30 13.09
N TYR A 54 -29.15 2.10 12.53
CA TYR A 54 -28.66 0.89 13.19
C TYR A 54 -27.35 0.36 12.61
N THR A 55 -26.74 1.09 11.66
CA THR A 55 -25.53 0.65 10.98
C THR A 55 -24.57 1.80 10.74
N ASN A 56 -23.36 1.69 11.29
CA ASN A 56 -22.29 2.65 11.04
C ASN A 56 -21.30 2.11 10.01
N VAL A 57 -20.71 3.02 9.25
CA VAL A 57 -19.64 2.75 8.29
C VAL A 57 -18.32 3.24 8.88
N TYR A 58 -17.30 2.42 8.78
CA TYR A 58 -15.94 2.73 9.20
C TYR A 58 -15.02 2.47 8.03
N SER A 59 -14.06 3.36 7.77
CA SER A 59 -13.10 3.21 6.69
C SER A 59 -11.68 3.40 7.17
N LYS A 60 -10.75 2.85 6.41
CA LYS A 60 -9.32 3.12 6.58
C LYS A 60 -9.05 4.57 6.19
N PHE A 61 -8.18 5.25 6.95
CA PHE A 61 -7.69 6.56 6.53
C PHE A 61 -6.67 6.37 5.40
N TYR A 62 -6.77 7.16 4.33
CA TYR A 62 -5.80 7.21 3.24
C TYR A 62 -4.39 7.50 3.76
N THR A 63 -4.27 8.31 4.81
CA THR A 63 -2.98 8.59 5.47
C THR A 63 -2.29 7.35 6.04
N MET A 64 -3.02 6.25 6.30
CA MET A 64 -2.44 5.00 6.77
C MET A 64 -1.50 4.36 5.75
N ASP A 65 -1.64 4.69 4.46
CA ASP A 65 -0.78 4.15 3.39
C ASP A 65 0.53 4.93 3.21
N TYR A 66 0.80 5.90 4.09
CA TYR A 66 1.91 6.82 3.96
C TYR A 66 2.73 6.88 5.25
N THR A 67 4.04 7.08 5.09
CA THR A 67 4.96 7.42 6.16
C THR A 67 5.07 8.95 6.26
N LEU A 68 4.75 9.49 7.45
CA LEU A 68 4.94 10.89 7.79
C LEU A 68 6.44 11.21 7.90
N ASN A 69 6.88 12.25 7.19
CA ASN A 69 8.19 12.86 7.36
C ASN A 69 8.01 14.37 7.54
N SER A 70 8.08 14.84 8.79
CA SER A 70 7.89 16.26 9.12
C SER A 70 9.18 17.07 9.12
N ALA A 71 10.33 16.44 8.89
CA ALA A 71 11.63 17.11 8.96
C ALA A 71 12.04 17.78 7.64
N GLU A 72 11.74 17.13 6.52
CA GLU A 72 12.22 17.52 5.20
C GLU A 72 11.08 17.53 4.17
N VAL A 73 11.16 18.48 3.24
CA VAL A 73 10.28 18.59 2.09
C VAL A 73 11.09 18.81 0.82
N PHE A 74 10.51 18.47 -0.33
CA PHE A 74 11.14 18.71 -1.62
C PHE A 74 11.21 20.20 -1.97
N THR A 75 12.37 20.66 -2.43
CA THR A 75 12.59 22.03 -2.96
C THR A 75 12.10 22.19 -4.39
N THR A 76 11.97 21.08 -5.11
CA THR A 76 11.53 21.06 -6.51
C THR A 76 10.03 21.32 -6.62
N LYS A 77 9.62 21.86 -7.77
CA LYS A 77 8.20 22.05 -8.08
C LYS A 77 7.46 20.71 -8.06
N ALA A 78 6.28 20.68 -7.44
CA ALA A 78 5.40 19.52 -7.44
C ALA A 78 4.92 19.16 -8.87
N ASP A 79 4.67 17.87 -9.10
CA ASP A 79 4.08 17.38 -10.35
C ASP A 79 2.64 17.86 -10.53
N LYS A 80 1.89 17.96 -9.42
CA LYS A 80 0.54 18.53 -9.39
C LYS A 80 0.31 19.26 -8.08
N ARG A 81 -0.29 20.45 -8.16
CA ARG A 81 -0.59 21.29 -6.99
C ARG A 81 -2.08 21.58 -6.92
N LEU A 82 -2.71 21.20 -5.82
CA LEU A 82 -4.16 21.26 -5.61
C LEU A 82 -4.49 22.36 -4.59
N PRO A 83 -5.37 23.32 -4.92
CA PRO A 83 -5.83 24.34 -3.97
C PRO A 83 -6.91 23.78 -3.03
N ASN A 84 -7.15 24.48 -1.92
CA ASN A 84 -8.26 24.22 -0.98
C ASN A 84 -8.25 22.81 -0.36
N VAL A 85 -7.06 22.24 -0.14
CA VAL A 85 -6.89 20.96 0.56
C VAL A 85 -6.39 21.27 1.96
N ASN A 86 -7.26 21.12 2.96
CA ASN A 86 -7.03 21.61 4.32
C ASN A 86 -6.80 20.49 5.36
N SER A 87 -6.63 19.25 4.91
CA SER A 87 -6.31 18.13 5.78
C SER A 87 -5.37 17.14 5.09
N ASN A 88 -4.54 16.49 5.91
CA ASN A 88 -3.62 15.44 5.46
C ASN A 88 -4.40 14.33 4.75
N GLU A 89 -5.59 14.02 5.26
CA GLU A 89 -6.47 12.99 4.73
C GLU A 89 -7.00 13.32 3.33
N MET A 90 -7.43 14.56 3.09
CA MET A 90 -7.84 14.99 1.75
C MET A 90 -6.68 14.96 0.76
N CYS A 91 -5.47 15.32 1.20
CA CYS A 91 -4.28 15.30 0.34
C CYS A 91 -3.81 13.86 0.05
N ALA A 92 -3.85 12.99 1.06
CA ALA A 92 -3.58 11.56 0.92
C ALA A 92 -4.56 10.92 -0.06
N ARG A 93 -5.88 11.16 0.10
CA ARG A 93 -6.90 10.72 -0.87
C ARG A 93 -6.55 11.18 -2.28
N ALA A 94 -6.27 12.48 -2.44
CA ALA A 94 -5.97 13.04 -3.76
C ALA A 94 -4.72 12.41 -4.38
N CYS A 95 -3.73 12.02 -3.59
CA CYS A 95 -2.55 11.27 -4.02
C CYS A 95 -2.93 9.82 -4.39
N THR A 96 -3.64 9.10 -3.51
CA THR A 96 -4.06 7.70 -3.70
C THR A 96 -4.89 7.53 -4.96
N THR A 97 -5.88 8.39 -5.16
CA THR A 97 -6.83 8.30 -6.27
C THR A 97 -6.44 9.16 -7.47
N ASN A 98 -5.19 9.65 -7.56
CA ASN A 98 -4.76 10.52 -8.65
C ASN A 98 -4.76 9.76 -9.99
N PRO A 99 -5.56 10.17 -10.99
CA PRO A 99 -5.63 9.45 -12.26
C PRO A 99 -4.48 9.82 -13.22
N ASP A 100 -3.82 10.96 -13.01
CA ASP A 100 -2.85 11.51 -13.96
C ASP A 100 -1.49 10.79 -13.90
N PHE A 101 -1.14 10.28 -12.73
CA PHE A 101 0.09 9.56 -12.46
C PHE A 101 0.00 8.82 -11.14
N ARG A 102 0.78 7.74 -10.98
CA ARG A 102 0.99 7.10 -9.68
C ARG A 102 1.71 8.08 -8.75
N CYS A 103 0.97 8.64 -7.80
CA CYS A 103 1.51 9.55 -6.82
C CYS A 103 2.27 8.76 -5.75
N GLU A 104 3.54 9.12 -5.54
CA GLU A 104 4.45 8.44 -4.61
C GLU A 104 4.63 9.21 -3.31
N SER A 105 4.35 10.51 -3.32
CA SER A 105 4.39 11.32 -2.10
C SER A 105 3.57 12.60 -2.26
N PHE A 106 3.27 13.23 -1.12
CA PHE A 106 2.61 14.52 -1.10
C PHE A 106 3.12 15.42 0.03
N GLU A 107 2.98 16.74 -0.15
CA GLU A 107 3.08 17.71 0.94
C GLU A 107 1.77 18.46 1.13
N ILE A 108 1.39 18.69 2.38
CA ILE A 108 0.38 19.68 2.75
C ILE A 108 1.07 20.88 3.38
N CYS A 109 0.77 22.07 2.86
CA CYS A 109 1.43 23.31 3.28
C CYS A 109 0.46 24.30 3.90
N ASP A 110 0.97 25.20 4.73
CA ASP A 110 0.19 26.23 5.45
C ASP A 110 -0.51 27.22 4.51
N ASP A 111 -0.11 27.26 3.24
CA ASP A 111 -0.75 28.06 2.20
C ASP A 111 -2.06 27.43 1.68
N GLY A 112 -2.49 26.29 2.23
CA GLY A 112 -3.74 25.61 1.87
C GLY A 112 -3.64 24.79 0.59
N TYR A 113 -2.41 24.50 0.12
CA TYR A 113 -2.17 23.66 -1.03
C TYR A 113 -1.67 22.27 -0.66
N CYS A 114 -2.10 21.32 -1.48
CA CYS A 114 -1.59 19.94 -1.50
C CYS A 114 -0.72 19.75 -2.74
N ASN A 115 0.54 19.39 -2.53
CA ASN A 115 1.54 19.16 -3.56
C ASN A 115 1.70 17.66 -3.75
N LEU A 116 1.33 17.12 -4.90
CA LEU A 116 1.47 15.71 -5.26
C LEU A 116 2.72 15.49 -6.11
N ARG A 117 3.40 14.36 -5.90
CA ARG A 117 4.67 14.03 -6.57
C ARG A 117 4.72 12.60 -7.05
N LYS A 118 5.48 12.39 -8.13
CA LYS A 118 5.86 11.07 -8.65
C LYS A 118 7.07 10.46 -7.93
N THR A 119 7.74 11.23 -7.08
CA THR A 119 8.99 10.82 -6.43
C THR A 119 8.74 10.44 -4.98
N HIS A 120 9.19 9.25 -4.59
CA HIS A 120 9.20 8.82 -3.20
C HIS A 120 10.39 9.44 -2.45
N LEU A 121 10.28 9.71 -1.14
CA LEU A 121 11.36 10.34 -0.35
C LEU A 121 12.69 9.58 -0.42
N ILE A 122 12.66 8.24 -0.39
CA ILE A 122 13.87 7.39 -0.51
C ILE A 122 14.65 7.64 -1.81
N GLN A 123 13.97 8.11 -2.86
CA GLN A 123 14.58 8.41 -4.16
C GLN A 123 15.10 9.85 -4.26
N ALA A 124 14.80 10.69 -3.26
CA ALA A 124 15.22 12.07 -3.25
C ALA A 124 16.73 12.18 -3.06
N LYS A 125 17.38 13.04 -3.84
CA LYS A 125 18.76 13.41 -3.57
C LYS A 125 18.79 14.43 -2.44
N PRO A 126 19.87 14.51 -1.64
CA PRO A 126 19.98 15.54 -0.60
C PRO A 126 19.83 16.97 -1.13
N SER A 127 20.21 17.23 -2.39
CA SER A 127 20.01 18.53 -3.05
C SER A 127 18.55 18.88 -3.33
N ASP A 128 17.67 17.87 -3.37
CA ASP A 128 16.27 18.02 -3.70
C ASP A 128 15.42 18.30 -2.46
N LEU A 129 16.02 18.23 -1.26
CA LEU A 129 15.34 18.36 0.03
C LEU A 129 15.79 19.62 0.77
N THR A 130 14.89 20.12 1.61
CA THR A 130 15.16 21.19 2.58
C THR A 130 14.34 20.98 3.84
N ASN A 131 14.73 21.64 4.93
CA ASN A 131 13.99 21.58 6.17
C ASN A 131 12.56 22.07 5.97
N ALA A 132 11.61 21.28 6.45
CA ALA A 132 10.20 21.60 6.43
C ALA A 132 9.91 22.77 7.40
N THR A 133 9.54 23.94 6.87
CA THR A 133 9.20 25.12 7.70
C THR A 133 7.71 25.45 7.71
N SER A 134 6.98 25.10 6.66
CA SER A 134 5.56 25.43 6.49
C SER A 134 4.77 24.33 5.76
N CYS A 135 5.31 23.12 5.74
CA CYS A 135 4.75 21.98 5.03
C CYS A 135 5.01 20.69 5.80
N THR A 136 4.15 19.70 5.63
CA THR A 136 4.35 18.34 6.16
C THR A 136 4.39 17.37 4.99
N HIS A 137 5.43 16.53 4.92
CA HIS A 137 5.62 15.58 3.84
C HIS A 137 5.16 14.17 4.23
N TYR A 138 4.59 13.46 3.27
CA TYR A 138 4.14 12.08 3.38
C TYR A 138 4.60 11.31 2.15
N SER A 139 5.27 10.17 2.36
CA SER A 139 5.72 9.29 1.28
C SER A 139 5.01 7.96 1.36
N ARG A 140 4.56 7.43 0.23
CA ARG A 140 3.76 6.19 0.18
C ARG A 140 4.56 5.03 0.72
N ASN A 141 4.02 4.31 1.70
CA ASN A 141 4.65 3.11 2.21
C ASN A 141 4.29 1.92 1.33
N HIS A 142 5.19 1.58 0.41
CA HIS A 142 4.99 0.46 -0.53
C HIS A 142 4.87 -0.89 0.17
N LEU A 143 5.29 -1.04 1.43
CA LEU A 143 5.14 -2.30 2.15
C LEU A 143 3.67 -2.71 2.31
N TYR A 144 2.75 -1.74 2.36
CA TYR A 144 1.31 -2.01 2.44
C TYR A 144 0.70 -2.57 1.15
N ASP A 145 1.45 -2.55 0.03
CA ASP A 145 1.04 -3.20 -1.23
C ASP A 145 1.29 -4.73 -1.18
N TYR A 146 1.82 -5.28 -0.08
CA TYR A 146 2.27 -6.68 0.01
C TYR A 146 1.72 -7.42 1.23
N VAL A 147 1.51 -8.73 1.05
CA VAL A 147 1.26 -9.69 2.13
C VAL A 147 2.59 -10.31 2.56
N GLU A 148 2.98 -10.04 3.80
CA GLU A 148 4.13 -10.66 4.46
C GLU A 148 3.81 -12.11 4.89
N ARG A 149 4.77 -13.00 4.69
CA ARG A 149 4.76 -14.37 5.20
C ARG A 149 6.05 -14.61 5.96
N ASP A 150 5.93 -14.63 7.28
CA ASP A 150 7.05 -14.87 8.18
C ASP A 150 7.68 -16.24 7.97
N TYR A 151 9.00 -16.28 8.02
CA TYR A 151 9.79 -17.51 7.92
C TYR A 151 9.54 -18.28 6.61
N LYS A 152 9.36 -17.53 5.51
CA LYS A 152 9.09 -18.06 4.17
C LYS A 152 10.03 -17.46 3.13
N THR A 153 10.32 -18.28 2.13
CA THR A 153 11.07 -17.91 0.92
C THR A 153 10.52 -18.68 -0.28
N LEU A 154 11.06 -18.42 -1.47
CA LEU A 154 10.73 -19.15 -2.70
C LEU A 154 11.70 -20.32 -2.89
N ASN A 155 11.19 -21.44 -3.42
CA ASN A 155 12.03 -22.59 -3.78
C ASN A 155 12.96 -22.30 -4.98
N SER A 156 12.62 -21.30 -5.79
CA SER A 156 13.40 -20.82 -6.92
C SER A 156 13.16 -19.33 -7.11
N PHE A 157 14.25 -18.59 -7.31
CA PHE A 157 14.23 -17.16 -7.64
C PHE A 157 14.51 -16.91 -9.13
N GLY A 158 14.93 -17.95 -9.86
CA GLY A 158 15.27 -17.87 -11.28
C GLY A 158 15.20 -19.23 -11.96
N ASP A 159 14.39 -19.30 -13.00
CA ASP A 159 14.31 -20.38 -13.98
C ASP A 159 14.02 -19.78 -15.37
N SER A 160 13.67 -20.59 -16.38
CA SER A 160 13.33 -20.07 -17.72
C SER A 160 12.12 -19.12 -17.75
N SER A 161 11.38 -18.96 -16.65
CA SER A 161 10.16 -18.15 -16.56
C SER A 161 10.24 -16.97 -15.57
N SER A 162 11.31 -16.87 -14.76
CA SER A 162 11.43 -15.86 -13.71
C SER A 162 12.84 -15.27 -13.61
N SER A 163 12.91 -13.97 -13.31
CA SER A 163 14.15 -13.21 -13.09
C SER A 163 14.18 -12.70 -11.65
N SER A 164 15.37 -12.59 -11.06
CA SER A 164 15.57 -11.98 -9.75
C SER A 164 16.80 -11.08 -9.70
N HIS A 165 16.81 -10.17 -8.74
CA HIS A 165 17.97 -9.34 -8.42
C HIS A 165 18.08 -9.15 -6.92
N SER A 166 19.29 -9.28 -6.38
CA SER A 166 19.55 -9.19 -4.93
C SER A 166 20.46 -8.03 -4.60
N VAL A 167 20.08 -7.23 -3.59
CA VAL A 167 20.84 -6.07 -3.11
C VAL A 167 20.74 -5.97 -1.58
N PRO A 168 21.77 -5.45 -0.89
CA PRO A 168 21.64 -5.11 0.53
C PRO A 168 20.74 -3.89 0.69
N VAL A 169 19.87 -3.91 1.71
CA VAL A 169 18.98 -2.79 2.10
C VAL A 169 18.96 -2.64 3.62
N GLU A 170 18.45 -1.50 4.10
CA GLU A 170 18.32 -1.21 5.53
C GLU A 170 16.96 -1.66 6.10
N SER A 171 15.96 -1.88 5.25
CA SER A 171 14.61 -2.27 5.67
C SER A 171 13.80 -3.01 4.59
N ALA A 172 12.77 -3.73 5.02
CA ALA A 172 11.78 -4.31 4.10
C ALA A 172 11.02 -3.23 3.29
N GLN A 173 10.84 -2.03 3.86
CA GLN A 173 10.22 -0.89 3.17
C GLN A 173 11.05 -0.43 1.96
N GLU A 174 12.38 -0.42 2.09
CA GLU A 174 13.28 -0.11 0.99
C GLU A 174 13.21 -1.18 -0.11
N CYS A 175 13.17 -2.46 0.27
CA CYS A 175 12.98 -3.57 -0.67
C CYS A 175 11.63 -3.48 -1.41
N ALA A 176 10.55 -3.18 -0.69
CA ALA A 176 9.23 -2.93 -1.27
C ALA A 176 9.26 -1.78 -2.27
N ASN A 177 9.99 -0.69 -1.96
CA ASN A 177 10.17 0.43 -2.87
C ASN A 177 10.88 0.03 -4.16
N LEU A 178 11.98 -0.73 -4.07
CA LEU A 178 12.70 -1.22 -5.24
C LEU A 178 11.80 -2.10 -6.14
N CYS A 179 10.98 -2.96 -5.53
CA CYS A 179 10.03 -3.80 -6.27
C CYS A 179 8.87 -3.01 -6.88
N SER A 180 8.30 -2.05 -6.15
CA SER A 180 7.15 -1.25 -6.61
C SER A 180 7.50 -0.25 -7.70
N VAL A 181 8.67 0.38 -7.61
CA VAL A 181 9.17 1.31 -8.64
C VAL A 181 9.66 0.53 -9.87
N GLY A 182 10.23 -0.66 -9.67
CA GLY A 182 10.77 -1.49 -10.74
C GLY A 182 12.11 -0.98 -11.29
N GLU A 183 12.86 -0.21 -10.50
CA GLU A 183 14.16 0.35 -10.89
C GLU A 183 15.23 -0.73 -11.09
N LEU A 184 15.26 -1.75 -10.22
CA LEU A 184 16.19 -2.89 -10.34
C LEU A 184 15.66 -3.98 -11.26
N LEU A 185 14.36 -4.25 -11.18
CA LEU A 185 13.71 -5.31 -11.93
C LEU A 185 12.32 -4.86 -12.38
N PRO A 186 12.15 -4.54 -13.66
CA PRO A 186 10.84 -4.26 -14.22
C PRO A 186 9.90 -5.44 -14.01
N SER A 187 8.63 -5.15 -13.71
CA SER A 187 7.60 -6.18 -13.45
C SER A 187 7.88 -7.06 -12.23
N CYS A 188 8.58 -6.54 -11.22
CA CYS A 188 8.72 -7.23 -9.94
C CYS A 188 7.34 -7.57 -9.36
N ALA A 189 7.14 -8.84 -9.04
CA ALA A 189 5.88 -9.42 -8.59
C ALA A 189 5.90 -9.78 -7.10
N SER A 190 7.06 -10.17 -6.59
CA SER A 190 7.28 -10.43 -5.16
C SER A 190 8.71 -10.10 -4.77
N PHE A 191 8.97 -10.02 -3.47
CA PHE A 191 10.33 -9.90 -2.95
C PHE A 191 10.49 -10.72 -1.67
N VAL A 192 11.74 -11.07 -1.37
CA VAL A 192 12.13 -11.75 -0.14
C VAL A 192 13.18 -10.89 0.57
N THR A 193 13.03 -10.74 1.88
CA THR A 193 14.06 -10.15 2.73
C THR A 193 14.65 -11.23 3.62
N CYS A 194 15.96 -11.45 3.55
CA CYS A 194 16.66 -12.37 4.43
C CYS A 194 17.61 -11.61 5.35
N GLY A 195 17.58 -11.93 6.64
CA GLY A 195 18.53 -11.38 7.61
C GLY A 195 19.94 -11.84 7.27
N ILE A 196 20.89 -10.90 7.26
CA ILE A 196 22.31 -11.20 7.17
C ILE A 196 23.03 -10.80 8.46
N ASP A 197 24.27 -11.25 8.62
CA ASP A 197 25.09 -10.92 9.79
C ASP A 197 25.17 -9.39 9.99
N ARG A 198 25.12 -8.96 11.26
CA ARG A 198 25.19 -7.54 11.72
C ARG A 198 23.94 -6.68 11.48
N GLY A 199 22.79 -7.29 11.22
CA GLY A 199 21.50 -6.58 11.21
C GLY A 199 21.15 -5.88 9.91
N SER A 200 21.95 -6.08 8.85
CA SER A 200 21.56 -5.73 7.48
C SER A 200 20.60 -6.78 6.90
N ILE A 201 19.89 -6.41 5.84
CA ILE A 201 18.91 -7.27 5.16
C ILE A 201 19.37 -7.46 3.71
N GLU A 202 19.40 -8.71 3.23
CA GLU A 202 19.47 -8.99 1.79
C GLU A 202 18.06 -8.94 1.21
N CYS A 203 17.83 -8.02 0.28
CA CYS A 203 16.59 -7.88 -0.48
C CYS A 203 16.74 -8.58 -1.81
N THR A 204 15.89 -9.57 -2.09
CA THR A 204 15.78 -10.21 -3.40
C THR A 204 14.44 -9.85 -4.03
N VAL A 205 14.45 -9.01 -5.07
CA VAL A 205 13.27 -8.70 -5.89
C VAL A 205 13.15 -9.71 -7.03
N THR A 206 11.93 -10.13 -7.38
CA THR A 206 11.74 -11.15 -8.42
C THR A 206 10.44 -10.96 -9.21
N THR A 207 10.45 -11.39 -10.47
CA THR A 207 9.22 -11.50 -11.30
C THR A 207 8.42 -12.76 -10.96
N ALA A 208 8.94 -13.63 -10.08
CA ALA A 208 8.24 -14.81 -9.60
C ALA A 208 7.02 -14.40 -8.76
N ASP A 209 5.86 -14.96 -9.08
CA ASP A 209 4.62 -14.77 -8.32
C ASP A 209 4.05 -16.14 -7.88
N PRO A 210 4.27 -16.54 -6.61
CA PRO A 210 3.74 -17.79 -6.07
C PRO A 210 2.22 -17.76 -5.86
N THR A 211 1.57 -16.60 -6.00
CA THR A 211 0.10 -16.48 -5.91
C THR A 211 -0.59 -16.80 -7.24
N VAL A 212 0.15 -16.76 -8.35
CA VAL A 212 -0.36 -17.02 -9.71
C VAL A 212 0.20 -18.33 -10.28
N SER A 213 1.49 -18.62 -10.08
CA SER A 213 2.12 -19.83 -10.62
C SER A 213 2.18 -20.96 -9.59
N LYS A 214 1.77 -22.16 -10.00
CA LYS A 214 1.90 -23.39 -9.20
C LYS A 214 3.30 -24.00 -9.22
N GLU A 215 4.15 -23.55 -10.14
CA GLU A 215 5.54 -24.05 -10.28
C GLU A 215 6.47 -23.39 -9.26
N ILE A 216 6.11 -22.18 -8.81
CA ILE A 216 6.85 -21.43 -7.79
C ILE A 216 6.33 -21.87 -6.42
N GLY A 217 7.15 -22.62 -5.70
CA GLY A 217 6.83 -23.13 -4.37
C GLY A 217 7.25 -22.14 -3.28
N ILE A 218 6.38 -21.95 -2.28
CA ILE A 218 6.74 -21.27 -1.03
C ILE A 218 7.30 -22.32 -0.06
N ILE A 219 8.53 -22.13 0.40
CA ILE A 219 9.22 -23.00 1.36
C ILE A 219 9.51 -22.27 2.66
N SER A 220 9.80 -23.02 3.73
CA SER A 220 10.16 -22.43 5.04
C SER A 220 11.63 -22.05 5.07
N ASP A 221 11.93 -20.89 5.65
CA ASP A 221 13.29 -20.42 5.94
C ASP A 221 13.24 -19.51 7.16
N GLU A 222 13.96 -19.85 8.22
CA GLU A 222 13.90 -19.14 9.50
C GLU A 222 14.55 -17.74 9.47
N HIS A 223 15.31 -17.43 8.42
CA HIS A 223 16.01 -16.16 8.26
C HIS A 223 15.34 -15.22 7.26
N CYS A 224 14.28 -15.66 6.58
CA CYS A 224 13.68 -14.92 5.48
C CYS A 224 12.17 -14.69 5.66
N ASN A 225 11.71 -13.54 5.17
CA ASN A 225 10.30 -13.22 5.04
C ASN A 225 9.97 -13.00 3.55
N LEU A 226 8.84 -13.56 3.11
CA LEU A 226 8.35 -13.44 1.73
C LEU A 226 7.20 -12.44 1.66
N TYR A 227 7.29 -11.52 0.70
CA TYR A 227 6.31 -10.47 0.44
C TYR A 227 5.75 -10.64 -0.97
N THR A 228 4.48 -11.00 -1.08
CA THR A 228 3.79 -11.08 -2.38
C THR A 228 2.84 -9.92 -2.54
N ARG A 229 2.74 -9.33 -3.73
CA ARG A 229 1.76 -8.26 -3.96
C ARG A 229 0.36 -8.71 -3.53
N MET A 230 -0.38 -7.81 -2.88
CA MET A 230 -1.81 -7.99 -2.70
C MET A 230 -2.45 -8.02 -4.09
N LEU A 231 -3.20 -9.09 -4.39
CA LEU A 231 -3.96 -9.15 -5.63
C LEU A 231 -5.02 -8.06 -5.58
N SER A 232 -4.84 -6.97 -6.33
CA SER A 232 -5.95 -6.08 -6.60
C SER A 232 -6.96 -6.89 -7.44
N GLN A 233 -8.11 -7.23 -6.88
CA GLN A 233 -9.16 -7.92 -7.63
C GLN A 233 -9.83 -7.02 -8.70
N HIS A 234 -9.12 -6.05 -9.27
CA HIS A 234 -9.59 -5.21 -10.37
C HIS A 234 -9.52 -5.87 -11.76
N LEU A 235 -9.45 -7.21 -11.82
CA LEU A 235 -9.58 -7.97 -13.07
C LEU A 235 -10.62 -9.09 -13.06
N TYR A 236 -11.44 -9.24 -12.01
CA TYR A 236 -12.65 -10.05 -12.14
C TYR A 236 -13.82 -9.17 -12.56
N THR A 237 -14.01 -9.16 -13.88
CA THR A 237 -15.32 -8.93 -14.50
C THR A 237 -16.42 -9.54 -13.64
N HIS A 238 -17.46 -8.75 -13.38
CA HIS A 238 -18.71 -9.23 -12.83
C HIS A 238 -19.23 -10.40 -13.69
N VAL A 239 -18.95 -11.62 -13.25
CA VAL A 239 -19.70 -12.81 -13.60
C VAL A 239 -20.30 -13.33 -12.31
N CYS A 240 -21.36 -12.66 -11.85
CA CYS A 240 -22.32 -13.30 -10.97
C CYS A 240 -23.10 -14.32 -11.82
N LEU A 241 -22.77 -15.61 -11.67
CA LEU A 241 -23.63 -16.68 -12.14
C LEU A 241 -24.86 -16.76 -11.24
N LYS A 242 -26.02 -16.56 -11.89
CA LYS A 242 -27.42 -16.84 -11.53
C LYS A 242 -27.79 -17.13 -10.08
#